data_AF-A0A920C2T2-F1
#
_entry.id   AF-A0A920C2T2-F1
#
_cell.length_a   1.000
_cell.length_b   1.000
_cell.length_c   1.000
_cell.angle_alpha   90.00
_cell.angle_beta   90.00
_cell.angle_gamma   90.00
#
_symmetry.space_group_name_H-M   'P 1'
#
loop_
_entity.id
_entity.type
_entity.pdbx_description
1 polymer ?
#
loop_
_entity_poly.entity_id
_entity_poly.type
_entity_poly.pdbx_seq_one_letter_code
_entity_poly.pdbx_strand_id
1 'polypeptide(L)' 'MPKVTFTLGIGLVGCNHEDTFDLEDDFNFVEGEDYKSRDELEALLEDEWSEWSGNYIDGGFYLEDDE' A
#
# COMPACT_ATOMS: atom_id res chain seq x y z
N MET A 1 16.63 -4.66 10.18
CA MET A 1 15.67 -3.55 10.13
C MET A 1 14.29 -4.15 9.96
N PRO A 2 13.25 -3.55 10.56
CA PRO A 2 11.87 -4.00 10.39
C PRO A 2 11.41 -3.82 8.96
N LYS A 3 10.55 -4.73 8.48
CA LYS A 3 10.00 -4.75 7.12
C LYS A 3 8.48 -4.77 7.15
N VAL A 4 7.86 -4.26 6.10
CA VAL A 4 6.43 -4.36 5.84
C VAL A 4 6.21 -4.91 4.43
N THR A 5 5.17 -5.73 4.25
CA THR A 5 4.74 -6.20 2.94
C THR A 5 3.38 -5.60 2.63
N PHE A 6 3.32 -4.83 1.56
CA PHE A 6 2.06 -4.34 1.01
C PHE A 6 1.53 -5.36 0.02
N THR A 7 0.23 -5.61 0.08
CA THR A 7 -0.47 -6.55 -0.80
C THR A 7 -1.66 -5.84 -1.44
N LEU A 8 -1.88 -6.04 -2.73
CA LEU A 8 -3.05 -5.54 -3.46
C LEU A 8 -3.63 -6.64 -4.35
N GLY A 9 -4.93 -6.90 -4.19
CA GLY A 9 -5.68 -7.82 -5.05
C GLY A 9 -6.66 -7.05 -5.94
N ILE A 10 -6.52 -7.15 -7.26
CA ILE A 10 -7.38 -6.47 -8.25
C ILE A 10 -8.61 -7.31 -8.68
N GLY A 11 -9.09 -8.18 -7.80
CA GLY A 11 -10.37 -8.91 -7.99
C GLY A 11 -10.28 -10.25 -8.73
N LEU A 12 -9.09 -10.72 -9.11
CA LEU A 12 -8.88 -12.07 -9.63
C LEU A 12 -8.31 -12.99 -8.53
N VAL A 13 -8.93 -14.17 -8.33
CA VAL A 13 -8.53 -15.11 -7.28
C VAL A 13 -7.07 -15.55 -7.47
N GLY A 14 -6.23 -15.28 -6.47
CA GLY A 14 -4.81 -15.65 -6.47
C GLY A 14 -3.89 -14.67 -7.22
N CYS A 15 -4.42 -13.58 -7.76
CA CYS A 15 -3.63 -12.52 -8.38
C CYS A 15 -3.45 -11.36 -7.38
N ASN A 16 -2.38 -11.44 -6.59
CA ASN A 16 -1.94 -10.36 -5.72
C ASN A 16 -0.67 -9.74 -6.29
N HIS A 17 -0.61 -8.41 -6.24
CA HIS A 17 0.64 -7.66 -6.32
C HIS A 17 1.19 -7.49 -4.91
N GLU A 18 2.45 -7.84 -4.69
CA GLU A 18 3.09 -7.82 -3.38
C GLU A 18 4.47 -7.15 -3.50
N ASP A 19 4.68 -6.11 -2.71
CA ASP A 19 5.97 -5.43 -2.57
C ASP A 19 6.37 -5.43 -1.09
N THR A 20 7.65 -5.64 -0.80
CA THR A 20 8.20 -5.62 0.56
C THR A 20 9.19 -4.48 0.69
N PHE A 21 9.04 -3.71 1.76
CA PHE A 21 9.80 -2.51 2.05
C PHE A 21 10.47 -2.63 3.41
N ASP A 22 11.69 -2.12 3.52
CA ASP A 22 12.39 -1.88 4.77
C ASP A 22 11.94 -0.51 5.33
N LEU A 23 11.48 -0.50 6.59
CA LEU A 23 10.89 0.72 7.18
C LEU A 23 11.89 1.88 7.26
N GLU A 24 13.15 1.58 7.57
CA GLU A 24 14.21 2.59 7.68
C GLU A 24 14.74 3.03 6.30
N ASP A 25 14.99 2.08 5.39
CA ASP A 25 15.65 2.37 4.12
C ASP A 25 14.69 2.94 3.06
N ASP A 26 13.44 2.46 3.00
CA ASP A 26 12.46 2.87 1.98
C ASP A 26 11.59 4.05 2.45
N PHE A 27 11.21 4.09 3.74
CA PHE A 27 10.29 5.11 4.28
C PHE A 27 10.93 6.06 5.30
N ASN A 28 12.16 5.78 5.76
CA ASN A 28 12.82 6.52 6.83
C ASN A 28 11.98 6.60 8.13
N PHE A 29 11.21 5.53 8.44
CA PHE A 29 10.48 5.41 9.69
C PHE A 29 11.36 4.78 10.77
N VAL A 30 11.66 5.55 11.82
CA VAL A 30 12.54 5.15 12.92
C VAL A 30 11.75 5.02 14.22
N GLU A 31 11.80 3.84 14.84
CA GLU A 31 11.17 3.59 16.14
C GLU A 31 11.76 4.50 17.23
N GLY A 32 10.89 5.19 17.97
CA GLY A 32 11.24 6.17 19.00
C GLY A 32 11.28 7.61 18.51
N GLU A 33 11.48 7.84 17.21
CA GLU A 33 11.46 9.16 16.57
C GLU A 33 10.12 9.43 15.89
N ASP A 34 9.75 8.58 14.92
CA ASP A 34 8.53 8.75 14.11
C ASP A 34 7.31 8.04 14.73
N TYR A 35 7.53 6.88 15.34
CA TYR A 35 6.49 6.10 16.02
C TYR A 35 7.03 5.47 17.29
N LYS A 36 6.19 5.35 18.31
CA LYS A 36 6.52 4.75 19.63
C LYS A 36 5.62 3.57 19.96
N SER A 37 4.59 3.36 19.16
CA SER A 37 3.63 2.28 19.30
C SER A 37 3.29 1.69 17.94
N ARG A 38 2.75 0.48 17.96
CA ARG A 38 2.27 -0.18 16.75
C ARG A 38 1.14 0.59 16.07
N ASP A 39 0.24 1.20 16.85
CA ASP A 39 -0.90 1.95 16.31
C ASP A 39 -0.44 3.20 15.54
N GLU A 40 0.60 3.89 16.04
CA GLU A 40 1.22 5.01 15.32
C GLU A 40 1.91 4.55 14.02
N LEU A 41 2.61 3.41 14.06
CA LEU A 41 3.22 2.83 12.85
C LEU A 41 2.17 2.41 11.82
N GLU A 42 1.07 1.77 12.24
CA GLU A 42 -0.01 1.38 11.34
C GLU A 42 -0.66 2.60 10.66
N ALA A 43 -0.82 3.71 11.38
CA ALA A 43 -1.34 4.96 10.79
C ALA A 43 -0.39 5.57 9.73
N LEU A 44 0.93 5.52 9.96
CA LEU A 44 1.92 5.95 8.95
C LEU A 44 1.88 5.06 7.71
N LEU A 45 1.85 3.74 7.93
CA LEU A 45 1.82 2.75 6.85
C LEU A 45 0.51 2.78 6.04
N GLU A 46 -0.61 3.22 6.62
CA GLU A 46 -1.88 3.35 5.92
C GLU A 46 -1.82 4.42 4.81
N ASP A 47 -1.13 5.54 5.06
CA ASP A 47 -0.93 6.61 4.07
C ASP A 47 -0.03 6.12 2.92
N GLU A 48 1.11 5.51 3.26
CA GLU A 48 2.04 4.92 2.28
C GLU A 48 1.38 3.80 1.45
N TRP A 49 0.59 2.93 2.09
CA TRP A 49 -0.15 1.88 1.39
C TRP A 49 -1.22 2.47 0.45
N SER A 50 -1.92 3.53 0.88
CA SER A 50 -2.92 4.22 0.07
C SER A 50 -2.29 4.80 -1.20
N GLU A 51 -1.18 5.53 -1.08
CA GLU A 51 -0.45 6.07 -2.24
C GLU A 51 0.09 4.95 -3.15
N TRP A 52 0.75 3.95 -2.56
CA TRP A 52 1.28 2.80 -3.29
C TRP A 52 0.19 2.07 -4.06
N SER A 53 -0.97 1.79 -3.43
CA SER A 53 -2.07 1.06 -4.07
C SER A 53 -2.69 1.85 -5.23
N GLY A 54 -2.75 3.18 -5.11
CA GLY A 54 -3.22 4.09 -6.16
C GLY A 54 -2.41 4.01 -7.45
N ASN A 55 -1.13 3.60 -7.39
CA ASN A 55 -0.29 3.42 -8.58
C ASN A 55 -0.66 2.17 -9.41
N TYR A 56 -1.43 1.23 -8.85
CA TYR A 56 -1.79 -0.04 -9.49
C TYR A 56 -3.29 -0.20 -9.75
N ILE A 57 -4.13 0.60 -9.11
CA ILE A 57 -5.56 0.61 -9.35
C ILE A 57 -5.84 1.53 -10.55
N ASP A 58 -6.01 0.93 -11.73
CA ASP A 58 -6.53 1.60 -12.92
C ASP A 58 -7.83 0.92 -13.35
N GLY A 59 -8.87 1.72 -13.58
CA GLY A 59 -10.21 1.21 -13.83
C GLY A 59 -11.18 2.28 -14.32
N GLY A 60 -12.08 1.89 -15.18
CA GLY A 60 -13.13 2.76 -15.71
C GLY A 60 -14.34 1.94 -16.13
N PHE A 61 -15.40 2.64 -16.53
CA PHE A 61 -16.56 2.04 -17.19
C PHE A 61 -16.82 2.81 -18.47
N TYR A 62 -17.37 2.14 -19.47
CA TYR A 62 -17.89 2.78 -20.67
C TYR A 62 -19.37 2.41 -20.79
N LEU A 63 -20.16 3.36 -21.30
CA LEU A 63 -21.53 3.09 -21.76
C LEU A 63 -21.43 2.72 -23.23
N GLU A 64 -22.01 1.58 -23.61
CA GLU A 64 -22.29 1.34 -25.03
C GLU A 64 -23.48 2.22 -25.40
N ASP A 65 -23.25 3.24 -26.21
CA ASP A 65 -24.33 3.98 -26.85
C ASP A 65 -25.05 3.01 -27.81
N ASP A 66 -26.35 2.75 -27.55
CA ASP A 66 -27.23 2.07 -28.50
C ASP A 66 -27.36 2.94 -29.77
N GLU A 67 -26.81 2.49 -30.91
CA GLU A 67 -27.10 3.06 -32.23
C GLU A 67 -28.60 3.00 -32.59
#